data_AF-A0A061ECW1-F1
#
_entry.id   AF-A0A061ECW1-F1
#
_cell.length_a   1.000
_cell.length_b   1.000
_cell.length_c   1.000
_cell.angle_alpha   90.00
_cell.angle_beta   90.00
_cell.angle_gamma   90.00
#
_symmetry.space_group_name_H-M   'P 1'
#
loop_
_entity.id
_entity.type
_entity.pdbx_description
1 polymer ?
#
loop_
_entity_poly.entity_id
_entity_poly.type
_entity_poly.pdbx_seq_one_letter_code
_entity_poly.pdbx_strand_id
1 'polypeptide(L)'
;MVTLSLPMRQALTFRSFPIYSAISSNRRNRVAIFSCASGDPGQRDRNLRRRRKVVEHICLLKANKYLSYDQEKDMLDYLYTSQYQMRGIVAVSLGQISGQTKEDFTHAVFMRFQSKEDLTKFYENPFYLQVLKEHVVPNCHGLMNVDYESEVEDDILPIFRKGEDFNYGIEFVLLIVFVEAAISGPAEDALTSLQELTMEFPCLIVQCTQGSNFNFSSEDYTHGVVIRFRSREAFEIFFTSSRYRDVWKSKFQPIARKTLAIHFSVDPVGTEIM
;
A
#
# COMPACT_ATOMS: atom_id res chain seq x y z
N MET A 1 44.62 13.96 35.23
CA MET A 1 43.56 13.04 35.70
C MET A 1 42.29 13.87 35.75
N VAL A 2 41.54 13.90 34.65
CA VAL A 2 40.39 14.80 34.45
C VAL A 2 39.14 13.94 34.32
N THR A 3 38.26 14.10 35.29
CA THR A 3 36.95 13.49 35.42
C THR A 3 36.00 13.98 34.33
N LEU A 4 35.55 13.07 33.47
CA LEU A 4 34.46 13.29 32.53
C LEU A 4 33.13 12.99 33.23
N SER A 5 32.31 14.01 33.43
CA SER A 5 30.90 13.85 33.78
C SER A 5 30.10 15.03 33.23
N LEU A 6 29.32 14.80 32.18
CA LEU A 6 28.16 15.63 31.79
C LEU A 6 27.08 14.71 31.18
N PRO A 7 25.79 15.09 31.25
CA PRO A 7 24.72 14.19 31.66
C PRO A 7 23.73 13.85 30.55
N MET A 8 22.98 12.79 30.80
CA MET A 8 21.81 12.33 30.07
C MET A 8 20.54 13.08 30.54
N ARG A 9 19.76 13.65 29.60
CA ARG A 9 18.28 13.89 29.62
C ARG A 9 17.90 14.65 28.33
N GLN A 10 17.22 13.99 27.38
CA GLN A 10 15.76 13.80 27.22
C GLN A 10 15.02 14.90 26.46
N ALA A 11 14.05 14.43 25.66
CA ALA A 11 12.88 15.10 25.09
C ALA A 11 13.04 15.81 23.74
N LEU A 12 12.69 15.10 22.65
CA LEU A 12 12.13 15.71 21.45
C LEU A 12 10.69 15.22 21.27
N THR A 13 9.78 16.16 21.54
CA THR A 13 8.34 16.10 21.31
C THR A 13 8.03 16.02 19.82
N PHE A 14 7.34 14.98 19.35
CA PHE A 14 6.75 14.97 18.01
C PHE A 14 5.37 15.64 18.05
N ARG A 15 5.27 16.80 17.40
CA ARG A 15 4.03 17.53 17.16
C ARG A 15 3.33 16.99 15.91
N SER A 16 2.06 16.67 16.09
CA SER A 16 0.93 16.69 15.16
C SER A 16 1.16 17.08 13.69
N PHE A 17 0.66 16.24 12.78
CA PHE A 17 0.41 16.54 11.36
C PHE A 17 -0.51 17.77 11.18
N PRO A 18 -0.31 18.59 10.13
CA PRO A 18 -1.02 19.85 9.96
C PRO A 18 -2.52 19.65 9.66
N ILE A 19 -3.35 20.35 10.43
CA ILE A 19 -4.80 20.44 10.33
C ILE A 19 -5.14 21.49 9.27
N TYR A 20 -5.91 21.13 8.24
CA TYR A 20 -6.59 22.11 7.38
C TYR A 20 -8.07 22.22 7.77
N SER A 21 -8.54 23.46 7.87
CA SER A 21 -9.91 23.85 8.20
C SER A 21 -10.86 23.59 7.03
N ALA A 22 -11.91 22.79 7.26
CA ALA A 22 -12.97 22.55 6.31
C ALA A 22 -13.93 23.74 6.22
N ILE A 23 -14.13 24.26 5.01
CA ILE A 23 -15.21 25.19 4.68
C ILE A 23 -16.44 24.35 4.32
N SER A 24 -17.52 24.56 5.07
CA SER A 24 -18.82 23.92 4.92
C SER A 24 -19.59 24.50 3.73
N SER A 25 -20.12 23.65 2.86
CA SER A 25 -21.32 23.98 2.08
C SER A 25 -22.20 22.74 1.86
N ASN A 26 -23.37 22.79 2.50
CA ASN A 26 -24.49 21.87 2.36
C ASN A 26 -24.96 21.75 0.90
N ARG A 27 -25.22 20.51 0.43
CA ARG A 27 -26.34 20.23 -0.49
C ARG A 27 -26.79 18.77 -0.37
N ARG A 28 -28.00 18.59 0.12
CA ARG A 28 -28.78 17.33 0.10
C ARG A 28 -29.08 16.95 -1.35
N ASN A 29 -28.97 15.67 -1.69
CA ASN A 29 -29.86 15.02 -2.64
C ASN A 29 -29.99 13.53 -2.36
N ARG A 30 -31.25 13.08 -2.34
CA ARG A 30 -31.69 11.68 -2.14
C ARG A 30 -31.46 10.90 -3.44
N VAL A 31 -30.91 9.69 -3.34
CA VAL A 31 -30.94 8.70 -4.43
C VAL A 31 -31.50 7.39 -3.90
N ALA A 32 -32.43 6.83 -4.66
CA ALA A 32 -33.26 5.68 -4.34
C ALA A 32 -32.47 4.36 -4.42
N ILE A 33 -32.70 3.47 -3.46
CA ILE A 33 -32.15 2.12 -3.40
C ILE A 33 -33.08 1.19 -4.19
N PHE A 34 -32.58 0.60 -5.26
CA PHE A 34 -33.20 -0.57 -5.89
C PHE A 34 -32.42 -1.81 -5.44
N SER A 35 -33.10 -2.69 -4.70
CA SER A 35 -32.59 -3.97 -4.22
C SER A 35 -33.32 -5.09 -4.95
N CYS A 36 -32.60 -5.94 -5.68
CA CYS A 36 -33.08 -7.26 -6.06
C CYS A 36 -31.91 -8.23 -6.34
N ALA A 37 -31.67 -9.14 -5.40
CA ALA A 37 -31.19 -10.50 -5.67
C ALA A 37 -31.41 -11.37 -4.44
N SER A 38 -32.42 -12.24 -4.52
CA SER A 38 -32.71 -13.29 -3.55
C SER A 38 -31.59 -14.35 -3.63
N GLY A 39 -30.63 -14.26 -2.71
CA GLY A 39 -29.60 -15.28 -2.50
C GLY A 39 -29.73 -15.85 -1.10
N ASP A 40 -29.70 -17.17 -1.00
CA ASP A 40 -29.76 -17.93 0.25
C ASP A 40 -28.70 -17.44 1.26
N PRO A 41 -29.07 -16.98 2.47
CA PRO A 41 -28.11 -16.43 3.44
C PRO A 41 -26.97 -17.41 3.80
N GLY A 42 -27.24 -18.72 3.73
CA GLY A 42 -26.28 -19.76 4.10
C GLY A 42 -25.14 -20.00 3.11
N GLN A 43 -25.24 -19.52 1.87
CA GLN A 43 -24.20 -19.71 0.85
C GLN A 43 -23.16 -18.58 0.86
N ARG A 44 -23.57 -17.36 1.24
CA ARG A 44 -22.64 -16.24 1.48
C ARG A 44 -21.69 -16.54 2.65
N ASP A 45 -22.21 -17.14 3.73
CA ASP A 45 -21.40 -17.47 4.92
C ASP A 45 -20.34 -18.56 4.70
N ARG A 46 -20.54 -19.49 3.76
CA ARG A 46 -19.54 -20.52 3.44
C ARG A 46 -18.42 -20.01 2.52
N ASN A 47 -18.72 -19.05 1.65
CA ASN A 47 -17.72 -18.42 0.78
C ASN A 47 -16.85 -17.40 1.54
N LEU A 48 -17.32 -16.85 2.66
CA LEU A 48 -16.55 -15.95 3.54
C LEU A 48 -15.35 -16.61 4.24
N ARG A 49 -15.09 -17.92 4.05
CA ARG A 49 -14.02 -18.64 4.76
C ARG A 49 -12.88 -19.17 3.89
N ARG A 50 -13.00 -19.15 2.56
CA ARG A 50 -11.88 -19.58 1.73
C ARG A 50 -11.01 -18.38 1.42
N ARG A 51 -9.83 -18.38 2.02
CA ARG A 51 -8.76 -17.42 1.70
C ARG A 51 -7.82 -18.03 0.69
N ARG A 52 -7.36 -17.19 -0.24
CA ARG A 52 -6.37 -17.54 -1.25
C ARG A 52 -5.09 -16.77 -0.98
N LYS A 53 -3.98 -17.49 -1.00
CA LYS A 53 -2.64 -16.91 -0.94
C LYS A 53 -2.32 -16.19 -2.24
N VAL A 54 -1.75 -15.02 -2.11
CA VAL A 54 -1.25 -14.17 -3.18
C VAL A 54 0.09 -13.59 -2.76
N VAL A 55 0.88 -13.14 -3.72
CA VAL A 55 2.16 -12.48 -3.47
C VAL A 55 2.08 -11.05 -3.92
N GLU A 56 2.39 -10.14 -3.00
CA GLU A 56 2.38 -8.71 -3.22
C GLU A 56 3.81 -8.24 -3.43
N HIS A 57 4.01 -7.41 -4.44
CA HIS A 57 5.26 -6.78 -4.80
C HIS A 57 5.06 -5.27 -4.82
N ILE A 58 5.80 -4.57 -3.95
CA ILE A 58 5.83 -3.11 -3.92
C ILE A 58 7.18 -2.67 -4.45
N CYS A 59 7.19 -1.80 -5.46
CA CYS A 59 8.39 -1.16 -5.99
C CYS A 59 8.27 0.35 -5.79
N LEU A 60 9.20 0.93 -5.02
CA LEU A 60 9.30 2.37 -4.80
C LEU A 60 10.42 2.94 -5.64
N LEU A 61 10.14 4.02 -6.37
CA LEU A 61 11.08 4.68 -7.26
C LEU A 61 11.47 6.05 -6.73
N LYS A 62 12.75 6.39 -6.88
CA LYS A 62 13.28 7.74 -6.67
C LYS A 62 13.59 8.38 -8.01
N ALA A 63 12.61 9.06 -8.59
CA ALA A 63 12.80 9.76 -9.85
C ALA A 63 13.79 10.92 -9.71
N ASN A 64 14.42 11.27 -10.83
CA ASN A 64 15.28 12.45 -10.91
C ASN A 64 14.45 13.73 -10.72
N LYS A 65 15.04 14.76 -10.11
CA LYS A 65 14.34 16.02 -9.77
C LYS A 65 13.75 16.76 -10.97
N TYR A 66 14.26 16.51 -12.17
CA TYR A 66 13.86 17.16 -13.41
C TYR A 66 13.34 16.13 -14.42
N LEU A 67 12.36 15.33 -13.99
CA LEU A 67 11.67 14.40 -14.89
C LEU A 67 10.62 15.18 -15.68
N SER A 68 10.64 15.06 -17.02
CA SER A 68 9.57 15.63 -17.83
C SER A 68 8.32 14.77 -17.73
N TYR A 69 7.16 15.38 -18.00
CA TYR A 69 5.88 14.67 -18.07
C TYR A 69 5.94 13.45 -19.00
N ASP A 70 6.50 13.61 -20.20
CA ASP A 70 6.61 12.53 -21.17
C ASP A 70 7.51 11.40 -20.67
N GLN A 71 8.61 11.71 -19.97
CA GLN A 71 9.51 10.70 -19.41
C GLN A 71 8.86 9.95 -18.24
N GLU A 72 8.12 10.66 -17.38
CA GLU A 72 7.37 10.07 -16.28
C GLU A 72 6.29 9.12 -16.81
N LYS A 73 5.48 9.62 -17.75
CA LYS A 73 4.43 8.84 -18.39
C LYS A 73 4.99 7.61 -19.08
N ASP A 74 6.03 7.76 -19.88
CA ASP A 74 6.67 6.65 -20.59
C ASP A 74 7.18 5.58 -19.61
N MET A 75 7.90 5.99 -18.55
CA MET A 75 8.37 5.08 -17.51
C MET A 75 7.22 4.31 -16.85
N LEU A 76 6.14 4.99 -16.46
CA LEU A 76 4.99 4.39 -15.80
C LEU A 76 4.19 3.48 -16.75
N ASP A 77 4.03 3.86 -18.02
CA ASP A 77 3.35 3.06 -19.05
C ASP A 77 4.10 1.73 -19.30
N TYR A 78 5.43 1.76 -19.42
CA TYR A 78 6.23 0.55 -19.59
C TYR A 78 6.22 -0.36 -18.37
N LEU A 79 6.21 0.20 -17.15
CA LEU A 79 6.01 -0.58 -15.93
C LEU A 79 4.61 -1.20 -15.89
N TYR A 80 3.58 -0.45 -16.27
CA TYR A 80 2.19 -0.95 -16.33
C TYR A 80 2.04 -2.11 -17.32
N THR A 81 2.66 -2.00 -18.50
CA THR A 81 2.52 -2.99 -19.58
C THR A 81 3.20 -4.32 -19.29
N SER A 82 4.05 -4.40 -18.26
CA SER A 82 4.63 -5.65 -17.77
C SER A 82 3.55 -6.70 -17.47
N GLN A 83 2.35 -6.29 -17.04
CA GLN A 83 1.22 -7.20 -16.80
C GLN A 83 0.75 -7.96 -18.05
N TYR A 84 0.95 -7.42 -19.26
CA TYR A 84 0.47 -8.03 -20.50
C TYR A 84 1.49 -8.99 -21.11
N GLN A 85 2.77 -8.78 -20.83
CA GLN A 85 3.86 -9.59 -21.37
C GLN A 85 4.18 -10.79 -20.47
N MET A 86 3.64 -10.82 -19.25
CA MET A 86 4.05 -11.76 -18.21
C MET A 86 2.86 -12.48 -17.61
N ARG A 87 2.84 -13.80 -17.76
CA ARG A 87 1.86 -14.65 -17.08
C ARG A 87 2.21 -14.70 -15.59
N GLY A 88 1.21 -14.48 -14.74
CA GLY A 88 1.37 -14.56 -13.28
C GLY A 88 1.04 -13.26 -12.54
N ILE A 89 1.18 -12.10 -13.21
CA ILE A 89 0.70 -10.82 -12.69
C ILE A 89 -0.83 -10.79 -12.80
N VAL A 90 -1.52 -10.57 -11.68
CA VAL A 90 -2.99 -10.56 -11.61
C VAL A 90 -3.57 -9.19 -11.29
N ALA A 91 -2.77 -8.28 -10.73
CA ALA A 91 -3.17 -6.89 -10.53
C ALA A 91 -1.93 -5.99 -10.58
N VAL A 92 -2.11 -4.76 -11.08
CA VAL A 92 -1.10 -3.70 -11.05
C VAL A 92 -1.80 -2.38 -10.73
N SER A 93 -1.21 -1.58 -9.85
CA SER A 93 -1.53 -0.17 -9.66
C SER A 93 -0.24 0.61 -9.49
N LEU A 94 -0.19 1.82 -10.02
CA LEU A 94 0.99 2.67 -9.93
C LEU A 94 0.60 4.14 -9.98
N GLY A 95 1.46 5.00 -9.46
CA GLY A 95 1.24 6.43 -9.49
C GLY A 95 2.30 7.22 -8.77
N GLN A 96 2.18 8.54 -8.89
CA GLN A 96 3.00 9.50 -8.16
C GLN A 96 2.56 9.56 -6.70
N ILE A 97 3.54 9.49 -5.80
CA ILE A 97 3.30 9.55 -4.36
C ILE A 97 2.85 10.96 -3.99
N SER A 98 1.69 11.05 -3.34
CA SER A 98 1.15 12.29 -2.83
C SER A 98 1.69 12.61 -1.44
N GLY A 99 2.01 13.89 -1.21
CA GLY A 99 2.49 14.41 0.08
C GLY A 99 4.01 14.36 0.25
N GLN A 100 4.50 14.81 1.42
CA GLN A 100 5.93 14.80 1.72
C GLN A 100 6.37 13.41 2.20
N THR A 101 7.23 12.74 1.43
CA THR A 101 7.89 11.50 1.85
C THR A 101 9.18 11.81 2.61
N LYS A 102 9.57 10.94 3.56
CA LYS A 102 10.80 11.11 4.35
C LYS A 102 12.06 10.62 3.62
N GLU A 103 11.90 9.87 2.54
CA GLU A 103 12.98 9.06 1.93
C GLU A 103 13.13 9.31 0.42
N ASP A 104 12.63 10.45 -0.06
CA ASP A 104 12.73 10.94 -1.44
C ASP A 104 12.13 9.99 -2.51
N PHE A 105 11.28 9.06 -2.10
CA PHE A 105 10.48 8.27 -3.04
C PHE A 105 9.43 9.16 -3.70
N THR A 106 9.32 9.05 -5.02
CA THR A 106 8.45 9.88 -5.85
C THR A 106 7.31 9.08 -6.48
N HIS A 107 7.54 7.80 -6.80
CA HIS A 107 6.52 6.92 -7.38
C HIS A 107 6.47 5.59 -6.63
N ALA A 108 5.30 4.97 -6.68
CA ALA A 108 5.09 3.63 -6.18
C ALA A 108 4.39 2.79 -7.24
N VAL A 109 4.79 1.54 -7.31
CA VAL A 109 4.19 0.49 -8.13
C VAL A 109 3.83 -0.65 -7.21
N PHE A 110 2.58 -1.07 -7.27
CA PHE A 110 2.07 -2.27 -6.62
C PHE A 110 1.75 -3.29 -7.70
N MET A 111 2.25 -4.50 -7.54
CA MET A 111 1.89 -5.65 -8.38
C MET A 111 1.49 -6.82 -7.50
N ARG A 112 0.55 -7.62 -7.98
CA ARG A 112 0.17 -8.88 -7.36
C ARG A 112 0.46 -10.05 -8.27
N PHE A 113 0.99 -11.11 -7.69
CA PHE A 113 1.28 -12.38 -8.33
C PHE A 113 0.45 -13.52 -7.72
N GLN A 114 0.20 -14.56 -8.49
CA GLN A 114 -0.49 -15.77 -8.01
C GLN A 114 0.38 -16.59 -7.06
N SER A 115 1.69 -16.60 -7.29
CA SER A 115 2.64 -17.40 -6.52
C SER A 115 4.01 -16.72 -6.41
N LYS A 116 4.83 -17.22 -5.47
CA LYS A 116 6.23 -16.77 -5.34
C LYS A 116 7.07 -17.15 -6.56
N GLU A 117 6.75 -18.28 -7.20
CA GLU A 117 7.43 -18.73 -8.42
C GLU A 117 7.22 -17.72 -9.57
N ASP A 118 6.01 -17.17 -9.69
CA ASP A 118 5.71 -16.14 -10.70
C ASP A 118 6.49 -14.85 -10.44
N LEU A 119 6.64 -14.45 -9.17
CA LEU A 119 7.48 -13.31 -8.79
C LEU A 119 8.97 -13.57 -9.09
N THR A 120 9.49 -14.77 -8.81
CA THR A 120 10.88 -15.13 -9.17
C THR A 120 11.10 -15.04 -10.68
N LYS A 121 10.19 -15.60 -11.47
CA LYS A 121 10.21 -15.47 -12.94
C LYS A 121 10.10 -14.02 -13.40
N PHE A 122 9.45 -13.17 -12.61
CA PHE A 122 9.32 -11.75 -12.93
C PHE A 122 10.65 -11.02 -12.85
N TYR A 123 11.42 -11.23 -11.79
CA TYR A 123 12.75 -10.62 -11.63
C TYR A 123 13.75 -11.04 -12.72
N GLU A 124 13.61 -12.26 -13.26
CA GLU A 124 14.48 -12.80 -14.30
C GLU A 124 13.98 -12.51 -15.73
N ASN A 125 12.83 -11.84 -15.87
CA ASN A 125 12.18 -11.68 -17.16
C ASN A 125 12.94 -10.69 -18.07
N PRO A 126 13.32 -11.10 -19.30
CA PRO A 126 14.06 -10.21 -20.21
C PRO A 126 13.33 -8.91 -20.55
N PHE A 127 12.01 -8.94 -20.70
CA PHE A 127 11.22 -7.74 -20.98
C PHE A 127 11.23 -6.78 -19.79
N TYR A 128 11.02 -7.27 -18.57
CA TYR A 128 11.09 -6.43 -17.37
C TYR A 128 12.49 -5.83 -17.16
N LEU A 129 13.55 -6.64 -17.35
CA LEU A 129 14.93 -6.15 -17.27
C LEU A 129 15.24 -5.09 -18.33
N GLN A 130 14.68 -5.23 -19.54
CA GLN A 130 14.77 -4.22 -20.58
C GLN A 130 14.03 -2.94 -20.18
N VAL A 131 12.81 -3.05 -19.64
CA VAL A 131 12.02 -1.91 -19.12
C VAL A 131 12.81 -1.16 -18.06
N LEU A 132 13.41 -1.87 -17.10
CA LEU A 132 14.25 -1.25 -16.08
C LEU A 132 15.42 -0.50 -16.71
N LYS A 133 16.13 -1.12 -17.65
CA LYS A 133 17.32 -0.54 -18.28
C LYS A 133 17.01 0.68 -19.15
N GLU A 134 15.92 0.65 -19.92
CA GLU A 134 15.60 1.65 -20.94
C GLU A 134 14.72 2.77 -20.40
N HIS A 135 13.83 2.49 -19.44
CA HIS A 135 12.80 3.45 -19.01
C HIS A 135 12.91 3.84 -17.54
N VAL A 136 13.45 2.99 -16.66
CA VAL A 136 13.54 3.31 -15.21
C VAL A 136 14.90 3.87 -14.84
N VAL A 137 15.99 3.15 -15.12
CA VAL A 137 17.37 3.51 -14.74
C VAL A 137 17.79 4.90 -15.27
N PRO A 138 17.42 5.34 -16.49
CA PRO A 138 17.75 6.69 -16.95
C PRO A 138 17.02 7.80 -16.18
N ASN A 139 15.84 7.49 -15.65
CA ASN A 139 14.91 8.45 -15.05
C ASN A 139 14.91 8.41 -13.52
N CYS A 140 15.47 7.37 -12.91
CA CYS A 140 15.49 7.13 -11.47
C CYS A 140 16.91 6.91 -10.95
N HIS A 141 17.21 7.43 -9.77
CA HIS A 141 18.50 7.26 -9.09
C HIS A 141 18.44 6.24 -7.95
N GLY A 142 17.27 5.64 -7.72
CA GLY A 142 17.08 4.62 -6.70
C GLY A 142 15.77 3.88 -6.89
N LEU A 143 15.77 2.60 -6.53
CA LEU A 143 14.61 1.71 -6.53
C LEU A 143 14.70 0.80 -5.31
N MET A 144 13.56 0.50 -4.71
CA MET A 144 13.47 -0.43 -3.57
C MET A 144 12.23 -1.30 -3.72
N ASN A 145 12.40 -2.62 -3.52
CA ASN A 145 11.31 -3.58 -3.60
C ASN A 145 10.98 -4.16 -2.23
N VAL A 146 9.71 -4.42 -1.96
CA VAL A 146 9.24 -5.16 -0.78
C VAL A 146 8.27 -6.22 -1.26
N ASP A 147 8.57 -7.48 -0.94
CA ASP A 147 7.80 -8.64 -1.39
C ASP A 147 7.26 -9.42 -0.20
N TYR A 148 5.96 -9.63 -0.16
CA TYR A 148 5.34 -10.38 0.93
C TYR A 148 4.21 -11.27 0.45
N GLU A 149 3.95 -12.35 1.19
CA GLU A 149 2.79 -13.22 0.96
C GLU A 149 1.64 -12.71 1.81
N SER A 150 0.44 -12.65 1.22
CA SER A 150 -0.78 -12.25 1.91
C SER A 150 -1.93 -13.17 1.51
N GLU A 151 -3.04 -13.03 2.23
CA GLU A 151 -4.28 -13.72 1.94
C GLU A 151 -5.38 -12.74 1.54
N VAL A 152 -6.15 -13.11 0.53
CA VAL A 152 -7.37 -12.40 0.09
C VAL A 152 -8.53 -13.38 0.02
N GLU A 153 -9.75 -12.86 -0.05
CA GLU A 153 -10.94 -13.69 -0.32
C GLU A 153 -10.74 -14.47 -1.63
N ASP A 154 -11.09 -15.76 -1.63
CA ASP A 154 -11.00 -16.62 -2.81
C ASP A 154 -12.13 -16.34 -3.80
N ASP A 155 -12.17 -15.10 -4.29
CA ASP A 155 -13.08 -14.59 -5.29
C ASP A 155 -12.31 -13.79 -6.36
N ILE A 156 -12.86 -13.73 -7.57
CA ILE A 156 -12.23 -13.11 -8.74
C ILE A 156 -11.99 -11.61 -8.48
N LEU A 157 -12.95 -10.88 -7.91
CA LEU A 157 -12.80 -9.42 -7.75
C LEU A 157 -11.64 -9.07 -6.78
N PRO A 158 -11.57 -9.65 -5.56
CA PRO A 158 -10.47 -9.38 -4.63
C PRO A 158 -9.12 -9.89 -5.10
N ILE A 159 -9.04 -11.01 -5.83
CA ILE A 159 -7.78 -11.57 -6.36
C ILE A 159 -7.20 -10.67 -7.46
N PHE A 160 -8.00 -10.40 -8.49
CA PHE A 160 -7.55 -9.66 -9.67
C PHE A 160 -7.67 -8.14 -9.51
N ARG A 161 -8.19 -7.67 -8.37
CA ARG A 161 -8.48 -6.26 -8.08
C ARG A 161 -9.25 -5.61 -9.24
N LYS A 162 -10.33 -6.27 -9.65
CA LYS A 162 -11.22 -5.84 -10.72
C LYS A 162 -12.60 -5.51 -10.16
N GLY A 163 -13.33 -4.66 -10.87
CA GLY A 163 -14.67 -4.22 -10.47
C GLY A 163 -14.70 -2.75 -10.08
N GLU A 164 -15.91 -2.20 -9.95
CA GLU A 164 -16.15 -0.77 -9.71
C GLU A 164 -15.40 -0.25 -8.48
N ASP A 165 -15.30 -1.07 -7.44
CA ASP A 165 -14.61 -0.72 -6.18
C ASP A 165 -13.08 -0.64 -6.33
N PHE A 166 -12.49 -1.31 -7.32
CA PHE A 166 -11.05 -1.27 -7.57
C PHE A 166 -10.64 -0.28 -8.65
N ASN A 167 -11.59 0.19 -9.46
CA ASN A 167 -11.35 1.08 -10.57
C ASN A 167 -10.65 2.37 -10.13
N TYR A 168 -11.17 3.07 -9.13
CA TYR A 168 -10.63 4.33 -8.64
C TYR A 168 -10.41 4.32 -7.11
N GLY A 169 -9.63 5.27 -6.60
CA GLY A 169 -9.44 5.46 -5.15
C GLY A 169 -7.99 5.72 -4.78
N ILE A 170 -7.63 5.44 -3.53
CA ILE A 170 -6.27 5.65 -3.02
C ILE A 170 -5.64 4.29 -2.70
N GLU A 171 -4.40 4.08 -3.15
CA GLU A 171 -3.53 3.04 -2.62
C GLU A 171 -2.69 3.64 -1.51
N PHE A 172 -2.81 3.09 -0.32
CA PHE A 172 -1.95 3.42 0.80
C PHE A 172 -0.98 2.27 1.04
N VAL A 173 0.30 2.59 1.13
CA VAL A 173 1.36 1.63 1.42
C VAL A 173 2.04 2.02 2.73
N LEU A 174 2.13 1.06 3.64
CA LEU A 174 2.84 1.19 4.91
C LEU A 174 3.93 0.11 4.99
N LEU A 175 5.18 0.55 5.00
CA LEU A 175 6.34 -0.30 5.22
C LEU A 175 6.85 -0.12 6.65
N ILE A 176 7.14 -1.22 7.34
CA ILE A 176 7.47 -1.22 8.76
C ILE A 176 8.74 -2.03 9.02
N VAL A 177 9.61 -1.47 9.86
CA VAL A 177 10.67 -2.20 10.53
C VAL A 177 10.24 -2.41 11.96
N PHE A 178 9.92 -3.63 12.33
CA PHE A 178 9.73 -3.97 13.74
C PHE A 178 11.07 -4.21 14.44
N VAL A 179 11.08 -4.02 15.76
CA VAL A 179 12.18 -4.49 16.61
C VAL A 179 12.27 -6.02 16.48
N GLU A 180 13.48 -6.56 16.41
CA GLU A 180 13.74 -7.99 16.15
C GLU A 180 12.96 -8.92 17.10
N ALA A 181 12.95 -8.59 18.41
CA ALA A 181 12.22 -9.34 19.43
C ALA A 181 10.69 -9.31 19.27
N ALA A 182 10.15 -8.41 18.43
CA ALA A 182 8.73 -8.25 18.18
C ALA A 182 8.26 -8.89 16.86
N ILE A 183 9.18 -9.35 16.00
CA ILE A 183 8.87 -9.91 14.68
C ILE A 183 7.96 -11.15 14.81
N SER A 184 8.18 -11.98 15.82
CA SER A 184 7.33 -13.14 16.12
C SER A 184 6.34 -12.83 17.25
N GLY A 185 5.04 -12.75 16.94
CA GLY A 185 3.97 -12.53 17.92
C GLY A 185 3.45 -11.09 17.95
N PRO A 186 4.14 -10.12 18.59
CA PRO A 186 3.62 -8.75 18.70
C PRO A 186 3.36 -8.07 17.35
N ALA A 187 4.22 -8.29 16.34
CA ALA A 187 3.99 -7.79 14.99
C ALA A 187 2.72 -8.41 14.38
N GLU A 188 2.54 -9.73 14.51
CA GLU A 188 1.35 -10.44 14.01
C GLU A 188 0.07 -9.97 14.70
N ASP A 189 0.11 -9.74 16.02
CA ASP A 189 -1.01 -9.19 16.80
C ASP A 189 -1.35 -7.74 16.37
N ALA A 190 -0.33 -6.90 16.12
CA ALA A 190 -0.53 -5.55 15.61
C ALA A 190 -1.17 -5.55 14.21
N LEU A 191 -0.65 -6.38 13.31
CA LEU A 191 -1.17 -6.56 11.96
C LEU A 191 -2.59 -7.13 11.98
N THR A 192 -2.87 -8.11 12.84
CA THR A 192 -4.23 -8.67 13.01
C THR A 192 -5.20 -7.59 13.50
N SER A 193 -4.80 -6.81 14.51
CA SER A 193 -5.61 -5.69 15.03
C SER A 193 -5.91 -4.64 13.94
N LEU A 194 -4.94 -4.34 13.06
CA LEU A 194 -5.16 -3.45 11.92
C LEU A 194 -6.14 -4.06 10.92
N GLN A 195 -5.98 -5.34 10.57
CA GLN A 195 -6.86 -6.03 9.65
C GLN A 195 -8.31 -6.07 10.16
N GLU A 196 -8.52 -6.43 11.42
CA GLU A 196 -9.85 -6.39 12.07
C GLU A 196 -10.46 -4.99 12.01
N LEU A 197 -9.68 -3.95 12.33
CA LEU A 197 -10.12 -2.57 12.22
C LEU A 197 -10.55 -2.24 10.79
N THR A 198 -9.77 -2.64 9.76
CA THR A 198 -10.15 -2.35 8.37
C THR A 198 -11.46 -3.01 7.94
N MET A 199 -11.75 -4.21 8.45
CA MET A 199 -12.99 -4.95 8.15
C MET A 199 -14.24 -4.27 8.72
N GLU A 200 -14.10 -3.45 9.76
CA GLU A 200 -15.20 -2.68 10.35
C GLU A 200 -15.54 -1.41 9.55
N PHE A 201 -14.69 -1.02 8.58
CA PHE A 201 -14.91 0.13 7.71
C PHE A 201 -15.06 -0.25 6.22
N PRO A 202 -16.00 -1.15 5.84
CA PRO A 202 -16.17 -1.58 4.44
C PRO A 202 -16.67 -0.43 3.52
N CYS A 203 -17.23 0.63 4.11
CA CYS A 203 -17.61 1.85 3.39
C CYS A 203 -16.44 2.78 3.07
N LEU A 204 -15.27 2.55 3.67
CA LEU A 204 -14.05 3.35 3.43
C LEU A 204 -12.97 2.54 2.69
N ILE A 205 -12.87 1.26 3.03
CA ILE A 205 -11.80 0.36 2.61
C ILE A 205 -12.38 -0.74 1.73
N VAL A 206 -11.71 -0.99 0.61
CA VAL A 206 -12.02 -2.07 -0.33
C VAL A 206 -11.26 -3.34 0.04
N GLN A 207 -9.97 -3.21 0.35
CA GLN A 207 -9.11 -4.34 0.65
C GLN A 207 -7.90 -3.90 1.48
N CYS A 208 -7.48 -4.75 2.42
CA CYS A 208 -6.24 -4.60 3.18
C CYS A 208 -5.44 -5.90 3.08
N THR A 209 -4.20 -5.83 2.60
CA THR A 209 -3.25 -6.94 2.56
C THR A 209 -2.00 -6.60 3.36
N GLN A 210 -1.38 -7.60 3.97
CA GLN A 210 -0.22 -7.41 4.82
C GLN A 210 0.60 -8.69 4.93
N GLY A 211 1.89 -8.56 5.17
CA GLY A 211 2.76 -9.71 5.37
C GLY A 211 4.20 -9.34 5.70
N SER A 212 4.97 -10.37 6.04
CA SER A 212 6.41 -10.27 6.30
C SER A 212 7.18 -10.23 4.97
N ASN A 213 8.12 -9.30 4.87
CA ASN A 213 8.98 -9.12 3.71
C ASN A 213 9.94 -10.30 3.60
N PHE A 214 9.92 -11.00 2.48
CA PHE A 214 10.88 -12.07 2.15
C PHE A 214 11.91 -11.63 1.10
N ASN A 215 11.87 -10.38 0.65
CA ASN A 215 12.89 -9.85 -0.25
C ASN A 215 14.14 -9.46 0.52
N PHE A 216 15.16 -10.32 0.46
CA PHE A 216 16.44 -10.10 1.14
C PHE A 216 17.27 -8.95 0.55
N SER A 217 16.92 -8.43 -0.64
CA SER A 217 17.62 -7.28 -1.24
C SER A 217 17.20 -5.93 -0.64
N SER A 218 16.07 -5.90 0.08
CA SER A 218 15.61 -4.73 0.83
C SER A 218 15.75 -4.97 2.33
N GLU A 219 16.98 -4.87 2.83
CA GLU A 219 17.28 -4.96 4.28
C GLU A 219 16.57 -3.87 5.12
N ASP A 220 15.88 -2.92 4.47
CA ASP A 220 15.32 -1.73 5.09
C ASP A 220 13.93 -1.91 5.70
N TYR A 221 13.14 -2.94 5.33
CA TYR A 221 11.77 -3.13 5.86
C TYR A 221 11.44 -4.59 6.13
N THR A 222 10.85 -4.84 7.30
CA THR A 222 10.48 -6.19 7.74
C THR A 222 9.09 -6.61 7.27
N HIS A 223 8.17 -5.66 7.08
CA HIS A 223 6.78 -5.94 6.75
C HIS A 223 6.22 -4.88 5.80
N GLY A 224 5.27 -5.30 4.99
CA GLY A 224 4.48 -4.43 4.11
C GLY A 224 2.99 -4.55 4.41
N VAL A 225 2.28 -3.44 4.27
CA VAL A 225 0.82 -3.34 4.32
C VAL A 225 0.36 -2.49 3.14
N VAL A 226 -0.64 -2.97 2.40
CA VAL A 226 -1.33 -2.21 1.35
C VAL A 226 -2.81 -2.12 1.69
N ILE A 227 -3.35 -0.89 1.70
CA ILE A 227 -4.77 -0.64 1.91
C ILE A 227 -5.33 0.12 0.72
N ARG A 228 -6.37 -0.45 0.11
CA ARG A 228 -7.15 0.17 -0.95
C ARG A 228 -8.33 0.93 -0.34
N PHE A 229 -8.30 2.25 -0.44
CA PHE A 229 -9.41 3.11 -0.04
C PHE A 229 -10.30 3.45 -1.23
N ARG A 230 -11.60 3.57 -0.96
CA ARG A 230 -12.61 3.93 -1.97
C ARG A 230 -12.45 5.35 -2.52
N SER A 231 -11.90 6.28 -1.72
CA SER A 231 -11.66 7.66 -2.11
C SER A 231 -10.62 8.34 -1.21
N ARG A 232 -10.23 9.57 -1.56
CA ARG A 232 -9.36 10.40 -0.73
C ARG A 232 -10.02 10.78 0.60
N GLU A 233 -11.31 11.09 0.59
CA GLU A 233 -12.07 11.39 1.80
C GLU A 233 -12.13 10.17 2.71
N ALA A 234 -12.30 8.96 2.15
CA ALA A 234 -12.31 7.73 2.92
C ALA A 234 -10.95 7.47 3.60
N PHE A 235 -9.86 7.71 2.88
CA PHE A 235 -8.50 7.68 3.42
C PHE A 235 -8.35 8.66 4.59
N GLU A 236 -8.73 9.92 4.40
CA GLU A 236 -8.61 10.97 5.44
C GLU A 236 -9.47 10.65 6.68
N ILE A 237 -10.71 10.18 6.51
CA ILE A 237 -11.60 9.78 7.61
C ILE A 237 -10.98 8.64 8.43
N PHE A 238 -10.42 7.62 7.77
CA PHE A 238 -9.85 6.47 8.46
C PHE A 238 -8.65 6.85 9.32
N PHE A 239 -7.68 7.59 8.76
CA PHE A 239 -6.46 7.98 9.47
C PHE A 239 -6.67 9.04 10.55
N THR A 240 -7.76 9.82 10.47
CA THR A 240 -8.14 10.79 11.52
C THR A 240 -8.99 10.16 12.63
N SER A 241 -9.47 8.93 12.44
CA SER A 241 -10.29 8.23 13.43
C SER A 241 -9.55 7.96 14.75
N SER A 242 -10.27 8.04 15.88
CA SER A 242 -9.72 7.66 17.18
C SER A 242 -9.30 6.19 17.21
N ARG A 243 -10.10 5.31 16.57
CA ARG A 243 -9.84 3.87 16.55
C ARG A 243 -8.51 3.51 15.89
N TYR A 244 -8.20 4.08 14.73
CA TYR A 244 -6.90 3.90 14.09
C TYR A 244 -5.77 4.42 14.99
N ARG A 245 -5.93 5.61 15.58
CA ARG A 245 -4.92 6.20 16.47
C ARG A 245 -4.67 5.33 17.71
N ASP A 246 -5.71 4.72 18.25
CA ASP A 246 -5.62 3.87 19.43
C ASP A 246 -4.90 2.55 19.10
N VAL A 247 -5.25 1.91 17.97
CA VAL A 247 -4.51 0.73 17.46
C VAL A 247 -3.04 1.08 17.20
N TRP A 248 -2.77 2.20 16.53
CA TRP A 248 -1.40 2.63 16.25
C TRP A 248 -0.59 2.83 17.53
N LYS A 249 -1.11 3.60 18.48
CA LYS A 249 -0.42 3.91 19.74
C LYS A 249 -0.19 2.69 20.61
N SER A 250 -1.16 1.79 20.68
CA SER A 250 -1.11 0.62 21.58
C SER A 250 -0.35 -0.56 20.99
N LYS A 251 -0.49 -0.81 19.68
CA LYS A 251 0.04 -2.01 19.02
C LYS A 251 1.30 -1.76 18.19
N PHE A 252 1.35 -0.67 17.41
CA PHE A 252 2.47 -0.43 16.48
C PHE A 252 3.58 0.42 17.08
N GLN A 253 3.24 1.55 17.69
CA GLN A 253 4.22 2.51 18.22
C GLN A 253 5.26 1.90 19.19
N PRO A 254 4.93 0.92 20.07
CA PRO A 254 5.91 0.34 20.98
C PRO A 254 6.95 -0.56 20.28
N ILE A 255 6.63 -1.10 19.11
CA ILE A 255 7.43 -2.14 18.43
C ILE A 255 7.98 -1.71 17.07
N ALA A 256 7.48 -0.61 16.50
CA ALA A 256 7.95 -0.08 15.22
C ALA A 256 9.20 0.78 15.40
N ARG A 257 10.33 0.32 14.83
CA ARG A 257 11.61 1.04 14.79
C ARG A 257 11.64 2.12 13.71
N LYS A 258 11.09 1.80 12.53
CA LYS A 258 11.04 2.68 11.36
C LYS A 258 9.74 2.40 10.60
N THR A 259 9.14 3.44 10.05
CA THR A 259 7.93 3.34 9.23
C THR A 259 8.03 4.27 8.03
N LEU A 260 7.59 3.81 6.87
CA LEU A 260 7.33 4.63 5.70
C LEU A 260 5.86 4.46 5.32
N ALA A 261 5.13 5.57 5.32
CA ALA A 261 3.73 5.61 4.94
C ALA A 261 3.60 6.52 3.72
N ILE A 262 3.09 5.98 2.62
CA ILE A 262 2.91 6.69 1.36
C ILE A 262 1.53 6.37 0.80
N HIS A 263 1.05 7.23 -0.10
CA HIS A 263 -0.17 6.97 -0.83
C HIS A 263 -0.12 7.58 -2.22
N PHE A 264 -0.88 7.00 -3.15
CA PHE A 264 -1.04 7.51 -4.51
C PHE A 264 -2.47 7.28 -4.98
N SER A 265 -2.94 8.14 -5.89
CA SER A 265 -4.21 7.96 -6.56
C SER A 265 -4.11 6.81 -7.56
N VAL A 266 -5.18 6.03 -7.66
CA VAL A 266 -5.38 5.11 -8.79
C VAL A 266 -6.57 5.64 -9.55
N ASP A 267 -6.33 5.97 -10.80
CA ASP A 267 -7.34 6.39 -11.76
C ASP A 267 -7.26 5.42 -12.95
N PRO A 268 -8.33 4.68 -13.27
CA PRO A 268 -8.33 3.70 -14.37
C PRO A 268 -8.52 4.40 -15.72
N VAL A 269 -8.95 5.66 -15.70
CA VAL A 269 -8.98 6.55 -16.84
C VAL A 269 -7.71 7.36 -16.72
N GLY A 270 -6.92 7.49 -17.79
CA GLY A 270 -5.74 8.37 -17.81
C GLY A 270 -6.14 9.85 -17.72
N THR A 271 -6.99 10.23 -16.76
CA THR A 271 -7.28 11.61 -16.37
C THR A 271 -6.32 12.09 -15.30
N GLU A 272 -5.65 11.21 -14.57
CA GLU A 272 -4.53 11.57 -13.67
C GLU A 272 -3.24 10.75 -13.95
N ILE A 273 -3.11 10.23 -15.16
CA ILE A 273 -1.87 10.46 -15.92
C ILE A 273 -2.18 11.66 -16.83
N MET A 274 -2.29 12.85 -16.24
CA MET A 274 -2.38 14.14 -16.94
C MET A 274 -1.48 15.16 -16.28
#